data_AF-A0A931D021-F1
#
_entry.id   AF-A0A931D021-F1
#
_cell.length_a   1.000
_cell.length_b   1.000
_cell.length_c   1.000
_cell.angle_alpha   90.00
_cell.angle_beta   90.00
_cell.angle_gamma   90.00
#
_symmetry.space_group_name_H-M   'P 1'
#
loop_
_entity.id
_entity.type
_entity.pdbx_description
1 polymer ?
#
loop_
_entity_poly.entity_id
_entity_poly.type
_entity_poly.pdbx_seq_one_letter_code
_entity_poly.pdbx_strand_id
1 'polypeptide(L)'
;KIEDDTLSLRLFLSRQEAETTHVQGIRRLYEHGFPDLFKAVKKEIRSTGDLKRIAMYFGGPAAFQNAVYICITRHLFEKNLRTRAAFESYIQKLRPTLFQQTQDLINDIQAVGRAYAECFSLIQALSLKHQARPQASRILADLFEGLKNLVPSHFLSLYAIQRIQHLPRYVDCLRIRAQRGADNPAKESEKAKKISRFEHHLATQVAGLSENTSPEKAEKVEDFFWLLEEYKISVFAQELKTAVKVSAKRLEKELHTLSTLI
;
A
#
# COMPACT_ATOMS: atom_id res chain seq x y z
N LYS A 1 -1.62 26.39 -6.04
CA LYS A 1 -1.59 26.08 -4.59
C LYS A 1 -3.00 26.25 -4.03
N ILE A 2 -3.37 25.47 -3.03
CA ILE A 2 -4.65 25.60 -2.32
C ILE A 2 -4.37 26.46 -1.07
N GLU A 3 -5.01 27.61 -0.94
CA GLU A 3 -4.89 28.53 0.19
C GLU A 3 -6.28 29.03 0.57
N ASP A 4 -6.73 28.79 1.81
CA ASP A 4 -8.03 29.26 2.35
C ASP A 4 -9.23 29.05 1.41
N ASP A 5 -9.35 27.84 0.88
CA ASP A 5 -10.38 27.43 -0.08
C ASP A 5 -10.32 28.09 -1.48
N THR A 6 -9.27 28.87 -1.74
CA THR A 6 -8.97 29.46 -3.04
C THR A 6 -7.85 28.72 -3.76
N LEU A 7 -7.90 28.75 -5.10
CA LEU A 7 -6.89 28.15 -5.97
C LEU A 7 -6.05 29.26 -6.61
N SER A 8 -4.76 29.30 -6.29
CA SER A 8 -3.83 30.31 -6.80
C SER A 8 -2.75 29.69 -7.69
N LEU A 9 -2.29 30.43 -8.70
CA LEU A 9 -1.07 30.10 -9.44
C LEU A 9 0.15 30.53 -8.62
N ARG A 10 1.16 29.66 -8.54
CA ARG A 10 2.37 29.90 -7.73
C ARG A 10 3.59 29.31 -8.42
N LEU A 11 4.72 30.00 -8.30
CA LEU A 11 6.03 29.49 -8.70
C LEU A 11 6.61 28.62 -7.56
N PHE A 12 7.25 27.52 -7.93
CA PHE A 12 7.88 26.59 -7.00
C PHE A 12 9.36 26.46 -7.33
N LEU A 13 10.18 26.17 -6.32
CA LEU A 13 11.63 26.10 -6.46
C LEU A 13 12.10 24.79 -7.08
N SER A 14 11.30 23.72 -6.98
CA SER A 14 11.58 22.43 -7.60
C SER A 14 10.47 21.99 -8.56
N ARG A 15 10.86 21.27 -9.62
CA ARG A 15 9.92 20.68 -10.57
C ARG A 15 8.96 19.70 -9.91
N GLN A 16 9.45 18.91 -8.96
CA GLN A 16 8.65 17.90 -8.27
C GLN A 16 7.59 18.51 -7.37
N GLU A 17 7.94 19.56 -6.62
CA GLU A 17 6.98 20.30 -5.79
C GLU A 17 5.91 20.96 -6.67
N ALA A 18 6.32 21.51 -7.83
CA ALA A 18 5.41 22.05 -8.82
C ALA A 18 4.44 20.98 -9.35
N GLU A 19 4.95 19.81 -9.72
CA GLU A 19 4.13 18.71 -10.26
C GLU A 19 3.17 18.16 -9.20
N THR A 20 3.63 17.93 -7.97
CA THR A 20 2.81 17.47 -6.84
C THR A 20 1.70 18.47 -6.51
N THR A 21 2.04 19.75 -6.40
CA THR A 21 1.05 20.79 -6.08
C THR A 21 0.09 21.02 -7.24
N HIS A 22 0.56 20.89 -8.48
CA HIS A 22 -0.28 21.03 -9.68
C HIS A 22 -1.39 19.98 -9.71
N VAL A 23 -1.06 18.69 -9.54
CA VAL A 23 -2.08 17.63 -9.61
C VAL A 23 -3.11 17.72 -8.47
N GLN A 24 -2.69 18.16 -7.28
CA GLN A 24 -3.61 18.47 -6.18
C GLN A 24 -4.55 19.63 -6.53
N GLY A 25 -4.03 20.66 -7.19
CA GLY A 25 -4.83 21.76 -7.72
C GLY A 25 -5.84 21.30 -8.77
N ILE A 26 -5.46 20.40 -9.68
CA ILE A 26 -6.37 19.81 -10.67
C ILE A 26 -7.50 19.02 -9.99
N ARG A 27 -7.20 18.21 -8.97
CA ARG A 27 -8.24 17.52 -8.18
C ARG A 27 -9.21 18.52 -7.57
N ARG A 28 -8.73 19.62 -6.98
CA ARG A 28 -9.57 20.64 -6.35
C ARG A 28 -10.43 21.40 -7.38
N LEU A 29 -9.88 21.69 -8.56
CA LEU A 29 -10.65 22.24 -9.68
C LEU A 29 -11.80 21.32 -10.10
N TYR A 30 -11.54 20.01 -10.20
CA TYR A 30 -12.59 19.03 -10.46
C TYR A 30 -13.63 18.98 -9.32
N GLU A 31 -13.20 19.06 -8.06
CA GLU A 31 -14.09 19.06 -6.90
C GLU A 31 -15.03 20.27 -6.88
N HIS A 32 -14.53 21.44 -7.27
CA HIS A 32 -15.33 22.66 -7.39
C HIS A 32 -16.24 22.65 -8.62
N GLY A 33 -15.73 22.21 -9.78
CA GLY A 33 -16.47 22.23 -11.04
C GLY A 33 -17.51 21.12 -11.18
N PHE A 34 -17.31 19.98 -10.51
CA PHE A 34 -18.17 18.79 -10.62
C PHE A 34 -18.44 18.15 -9.25
N PRO A 35 -19.03 18.90 -8.30
CA PRO A 35 -19.24 18.43 -6.93
C PRO A 35 -20.16 17.21 -6.85
N ASP A 36 -21.02 17.00 -7.85
CA ASP A 36 -21.87 15.81 -8.01
C ASP A 36 -21.05 14.52 -8.14
N LEU A 37 -19.93 14.54 -8.86
CA LEU A 37 -19.08 13.36 -9.03
C LEU A 37 -18.40 12.97 -7.72
N PHE A 38 -17.90 13.94 -6.96
CA PHE A 38 -17.30 13.69 -5.64
C PHE A 38 -18.36 13.24 -4.62
N LYS A 39 -19.57 13.78 -4.69
CA LYS A 39 -20.72 13.30 -3.89
C LYS A 39 -21.09 11.86 -4.24
N ALA A 40 -21.06 11.49 -5.52
CA ALA A 40 -21.30 10.11 -5.96
C ALA A 40 -20.25 9.15 -5.38
N VAL A 41 -18.96 9.48 -5.45
CA VAL A 41 -17.88 8.70 -4.83
C VAL A 41 -18.10 8.55 -3.31
N LYS A 42 -18.41 9.65 -2.60
CA LYS A 42 -18.72 9.61 -1.15
C LYS A 42 -19.92 8.71 -0.84
N LYS A 43 -20.98 8.80 -1.65
CA LYS A 43 -22.19 7.98 -1.48
C LYS A 43 -21.84 6.50 -1.60
N GLU A 44 -21.01 6.15 -2.58
CA GLU A 44 -20.62 4.76 -2.84
C GLU A 44 -19.76 4.16 -1.72
N ILE A 45 -18.83 4.94 -1.19
CA ILE A 45 -18.03 4.53 -0.03
C ILE A 45 -18.92 4.33 1.21
N ARG A 46 -19.94 5.18 1.40
CA ARG A 46 -20.86 5.10 2.54
C ARG A 46 -21.85 3.95 2.45
N SER A 47 -22.33 3.63 1.25
CA SER A 47 -23.26 2.51 1.02
C SER A 47 -22.58 1.15 1.15
N THR A 48 -21.25 1.10 0.99
CA THR A 48 -20.48 -0.12 1.08
C THR A 48 -20.29 -0.59 2.54
N GLY A 49 -21.12 -1.55 2.96
CA GLY A 49 -21.14 -2.07 4.35
C GLY A 49 -19.85 -2.75 4.81
N ASP A 50 -19.17 -3.50 3.92
CA ASP A 50 -17.97 -4.27 4.28
C ASP A 50 -16.77 -3.41 4.66
N LEU A 51 -16.69 -2.17 4.16
CA LEU A 51 -15.65 -1.22 4.59
C LEU A 51 -15.71 -0.94 6.10
N LYS A 52 -16.91 -1.00 6.71
CA LYS A 52 -17.07 -0.80 8.16
C LYS A 52 -16.47 -1.95 8.98
N ARG A 53 -16.53 -3.19 8.47
CA ARG A 53 -16.00 -4.37 9.16
C ARG A 53 -14.47 -4.32 9.23
N ILE A 54 -13.83 -3.93 8.13
CA ILE A 54 -12.37 -3.85 8.04
C ILE A 54 -11.80 -2.61 8.75
N ALA A 55 -12.62 -1.56 8.92
CA ALA A 55 -12.17 -0.30 9.50
C ALA A 55 -11.65 -0.41 10.96
N MET A 56 -12.04 -1.45 11.71
CA MET A 56 -11.55 -1.64 13.08
C MET A 56 -10.03 -1.79 13.17
N TYR A 57 -9.38 -2.29 12.10
CA TYR A 57 -7.93 -2.42 12.02
C TYR A 57 -7.23 -1.12 11.59
N PHE A 58 -7.97 -0.15 11.08
CA PHE A 58 -7.44 1.01 10.37
C PHE A 58 -8.00 2.35 10.90
N GLY A 59 -8.09 2.48 12.23
CA GLY A 59 -8.48 3.73 12.90
C GLY A 59 -9.99 3.98 13.01
N GLY A 60 -10.81 2.98 12.69
CA GLY A 60 -12.26 3.02 12.85
C GLY A 60 -13.02 3.54 11.62
N PRO A 61 -14.36 3.38 11.59
CA PRO A 61 -15.16 3.56 10.38
C PRO A 61 -15.03 4.93 9.72
N ALA A 62 -15.07 6.02 10.49
CA ALA A 62 -15.02 7.38 9.95
C ALA A 62 -13.65 7.70 9.34
N ALA A 63 -12.57 7.42 10.06
CA ALA A 63 -11.20 7.66 9.60
C ALA A 63 -10.89 6.84 8.34
N PHE A 64 -11.27 5.56 8.34
CA PHE A 64 -11.03 4.67 7.21
C PHE A 64 -11.86 5.06 5.97
N GLN A 65 -13.15 5.39 6.12
CA GLN A 65 -13.95 5.91 5.00
C GLN A 65 -13.36 7.17 4.39
N ASN A 66 -12.83 8.08 5.22
CA ASN A 66 -12.14 9.27 4.72
C ASN A 66 -10.84 8.92 3.98
N ALA A 67 -10.04 7.98 4.51
CA ALA A 67 -8.83 7.51 3.84
C ALA A 67 -9.13 6.85 2.48
N VAL A 68 -10.19 6.03 2.39
CA VAL A 68 -10.67 5.45 1.13
C VAL A 68 -11.08 6.55 0.15
N TYR A 69 -11.83 7.55 0.60
CA TYR A 69 -12.23 8.68 -0.24
C TYR A 69 -11.03 9.45 -0.80
N ILE A 70 -10.06 9.77 0.05
CA ILE A 70 -8.83 10.46 -0.37
C ILE A 70 -8.06 9.60 -1.37
N CYS A 71 -7.89 8.30 -1.11
CA CYS A 71 -7.18 7.38 -2.00
C CYS A 71 -7.82 7.32 -3.40
N ILE A 72 -9.14 7.10 -3.45
CA ILE A 72 -9.90 7.01 -4.70
C ILE A 72 -9.87 8.34 -5.45
N THR A 73 -10.14 9.46 -4.79
CA THR A 73 -10.17 10.77 -5.46
C THR A 73 -8.79 11.24 -5.91
N ARG A 74 -7.73 10.92 -5.15
CA ARG A 74 -6.34 11.08 -5.61
C ARG A 74 -6.12 10.32 -6.91
N HIS A 75 -6.44 9.03 -6.94
CA HIS A 75 -6.26 8.21 -8.14
C HIS A 75 -7.06 8.72 -9.34
N LEU A 76 -8.33 9.09 -9.14
CA LEU A 76 -9.24 9.47 -10.22
C LEU A 76 -9.06 10.92 -10.70
N PHE A 77 -8.57 11.85 -9.88
CA PHE A 77 -8.62 13.27 -10.22
C PHE A 77 -7.27 14.01 -10.13
N GLU A 78 -6.24 13.45 -9.49
CA GLU A 78 -4.89 14.05 -9.50
C GLU A 78 -4.17 13.71 -10.82
N LYS A 79 -4.46 14.50 -11.86
CA LYS A 79 -3.92 14.31 -13.21
C LYS A 79 -3.07 15.51 -13.61
N ASN A 80 -1.97 15.25 -14.33
CA ASN A 80 -1.09 16.30 -14.84
C ASN A 80 -1.63 16.92 -16.13
N LEU A 81 -2.78 17.61 -16.02
CA LEU A 81 -3.47 18.24 -17.15
C LEU A 81 -3.10 19.73 -17.19
N ARG A 82 -2.58 20.22 -18.31
CA ARG A 82 -2.07 21.60 -18.45
C ARG A 82 -2.81 22.45 -19.49
N THR A 83 -3.84 21.89 -20.13
CA THR A 83 -4.67 22.63 -21.09
C THR A 83 -6.14 22.46 -20.74
N ARG A 84 -6.95 23.47 -21.10
CA ARG A 84 -8.40 23.42 -20.93
C ARG A 84 -9.02 22.23 -21.67
N ALA A 85 -8.61 22.00 -22.92
CA ALA A 85 -9.09 20.89 -23.73
C ALA A 85 -8.80 19.52 -23.07
N ALA A 86 -7.60 19.34 -22.47
CA ALA A 86 -7.27 18.11 -21.75
C ALA A 86 -8.11 17.95 -20.48
N PHE A 87 -8.33 19.03 -19.73
CA PHE A 87 -9.17 19.05 -18.52
C PHE A 87 -10.62 18.63 -18.83
N GLU A 88 -11.22 19.22 -19.87
CA GLU A 88 -12.59 18.93 -20.30
C GLU A 88 -12.72 17.53 -20.92
N SER A 89 -11.76 17.12 -21.75
CA SER A 89 -11.79 15.78 -22.36
C SER A 89 -11.66 14.66 -21.32
N TYR A 90 -10.84 14.86 -20.28
CA TYR A 90 -10.67 13.86 -19.23
C TYR A 90 -11.97 13.58 -18.48
N ILE A 91 -12.69 14.64 -18.07
CA ILE A 91 -13.92 14.46 -17.30
C ILE A 91 -15.05 13.86 -18.15
N GLN A 92 -15.12 14.19 -19.44
CA GLN A 92 -16.06 13.58 -20.37
C GLN A 92 -15.85 12.06 -20.49
N LYS A 93 -14.59 11.61 -20.46
CA LYS A 93 -14.26 10.17 -20.47
C LYS A 93 -14.48 9.49 -19.12
N LEU A 94 -14.18 10.17 -18.02
CA LEU A 94 -14.28 9.59 -16.68
C LEU A 94 -15.75 9.37 -16.28
N ARG A 95 -16.62 10.37 -16.50
CA ARG A 95 -18.04 10.35 -16.10
C ARG A 95 -18.78 9.03 -16.37
N PRO A 96 -18.81 8.48 -17.61
CA PRO A 96 -19.55 7.25 -17.89
C PRO A 96 -19.01 6.03 -17.14
N THR A 97 -17.73 6.04 -16.75
CA THR A 97 -17.07 4.92 -16.06
C THR A 97 -16.83 5.16 -14.57
N LEU A 98 -17.18 6.33 -14.05
CA LEU A 98 -16.83 6.76 -12.68
C LEU A 98 -17.34 5.77 -11.63
N PHE A 99 -18.58 5.33 -11.78
CA PHE A 99 -19.21 4.38 -10.87
C PHE A 99 -18.45 3.05 -10.87
N GLN A 100 -18.22 2.47 -12.05
CA GLN A 100 -17.52 1.19 -12.20
C GLN A 100 -16.09 1.29 -11.63
N GLN A 101 -15.32 2.32 -12.00
CA GLN A 101 -13.97 2.50 -11.47
C GLN A 101 -13.98 2.67 -9.95
N THR A 102 -14.93 3.43 -9.39
CA THR A 102 -15.05 3.57 -7.93
C THR A 102 -15.33 2.23 -7.26
N GLN A 103 -16.22 1.42 -7.82
CA GLN A 103 -16.54 0.08 -7.34
C GLN A 103 -15.34 -0.87 -7.39
N ASP A 104 -14.61 -0.88 -8.52
CA ASP A 104 -13.41 -1.71 -8.67
C ASP A 104 -12.36 -1.37 -7.61
N LEU A 105 -12.11 -0.08 -7.38
CA LEU A 105 -11.18 0.40 -6.35
C LEU A 105 -11.63 0.04 -4.93
N ILE A 106 -12.94 0.13 -4.65
CA ILE A 106 -13.52 -0.31 -3.37
C ILE A 106 -13.31 -1.82 -3.19
N ASN A 107 -13.54 -2.62 -4.22
CA ASN A 107 -13.38 -4.07 -4.19
C ASN A 107 -11.92 -4.47 -3.91
N ASP A 108 -10.95 -3.78 -4.52
CA ASP A 108 -9.53 -3.99 -4.25
C ASP A 108 -9.19 -3.71 -2.78
N ILE A 109 -9.65 -2.57 -2.24
CA ILE A 109 -9.42 -2.20 -0.83
C ILE A 109 -10.09 -3.19 0.12
N GLN A 110 -11.30 -3.65 -0.19
CA GLN A 110 -11.96 -4.69 0.59
C GLN A 110 -11.22 -6.02 0.56
N ALA A 111 -10.65 -6.41 -0.58
CA ALA A 111 -9.86 -7.63 -0.69
C ALA A 111 -8.64 -7.57 0.26
N VAL A 112 -7.99 -6.41 0.37
CA VAL A 112 -6.92 -6.19 1.36
C VAL A 112 -7.45 -6.37 2.78
N GLY A 113 -8.57 -5.73 3.11
CA GLY A 113 -9.14 -5.80 4.45
C GLY A 113 -9.59 -7.22 4.85
N ARG A 114 -10.15 -7.99 3.91
CA ARG A 114 -10.50 -9.41 4.14
C ARG A 114 -9.26 -10.26 4.39
N ALA A 115 -8.26 -10.18 3.51
CA ALA A 115 -7.01 -10.91 3.68
C ALA A 115 -6.31 -10.55 5.00
N TYR A 116 -6.30 -9.26 5.36
CA TYR A 116 -5.74 -8.79 6.62
C TYR A 116 -6.47 -9.40 7.83
N ALA A 117 -7.81 -9.31 7.86
CA ALA A 117 -8.60 -9.84 8.97
C ALA A 117 -8.42 -11.36 9.12
N GLU A 118 -8.43 -12.11 8.02
CA GLU A 118 -8.19 -13.56 8.02
C GLU A 118 -6.79 -13.91 8.55
N CYS A 119 -5.75 -13.22 8.07
CA CYS A 119 -4.39 -13.45 8.53
C CYS A 119 -4.22 -13.06 10.01
N PHE A 120 -4.80 -11.95 10.43
CA PHE A 120 -4.78 -11.47 11.81
C PHE A 120 -5.41 -12.50 12.76
N SER A 121 -6.63 -12.94 12.46
CA SER A 121 -7.34 -13.95 13.26
C SER A 121 -6.61 -15.28 13.29
N LEU A 122 -6.02 -15.72 12.17
CA LEU A 122 -5.21 -16.95 12.14
C LEU A 122 -3.99 -16.84 13.05
N ILE A 123 -3.21 -15.76 12.95
CA ILE A 123 -2.01 -15.58 13.77
C ILE A 123 -2.38 -15.56 15.25
N GLN A 124 -3.46 -14.86 15.63
CA GLN A 124 -3.96 -14.86 17.01
C GLN A 124 -4.33 -16.26 17.50
N ALA A 125 -5.12 -17.01 16.72
CA ALA A 125 -5.54 -18.36 17.08
C ALA A 125 -4.33 -19.31 17.24
N LEU A 126 -3.36 -19.26 16.32
CA LEU A 126 -2.13 -20.04 16.39
C LEU A 126 -1.26 -19.64 17.59
N SER A 127 -1.21 -18.35 17.91
CA SER A 127 -0.41 -17.82 19.03
C SER A 127 -0.93 -18.35 20.36
N LEU A 128 -2.26 -18.37 20.54
CA LEU A 128 -2.90 -18.97 21.71
C LEU A 128 -2.67 -20.48 21.77
N LYS A 129 -2.89 -21.17 20.65
CA LYS A 129 -2.72 -22.64 20.56
C LYS A 129 -1.29 -23.10 20.86
N HIS A 130 -0.30 -22.33 20.42
CA HIS A 130 1.12 -22.69 20.51
C HIS A 130 1.90 -21.86 21.55
N GLN A 131 1.22 -21.19 22.48
CA GLN A 131 1.85 -20.29 23.46
C GLN A 131 3.00 -20.94 24.26
N ALA A 132 2.91 -22.25 24.54
CA ALA A 132 3.93 -23.01 25.26
C ALA A 132 5.11 -23.49 24.39
N ARG A 133 5.17 -23.10 23.10
CA ARG A 133 6.24 -23.42 22.17
C ARG A 133 7.03 -22.16 21.81
N PRO A 134 8.13 -21.84 22.53
CA PRO A 134 8.81 -20.55 22.42
C PRO A 134 9.20 -20.16 20.98
N GLN A 135 9.71 -21.10 20.18
CA GLN A 135 10.11 -20.83 18.80
C GLN A 135 8.91 -20.51 17.90
N ALA A 136 7.80 -21.25 18.03
CA ALA A 136 6.58 -20.98 17.27
C ALA A 136 5.96 -19.64 17.66
N SER A 137 5.87 -19.35 18.97
CA SER A 137 5.37 -18.08 19.49
C SER A 137 6.18 -16.89 18.96
N ARG A 138 7.52 -17.01 18.92
CA ARG A 138 8.38 -15.95 18.36
C ARG A 138 8.12 -15.73 16.87
N ILE A 139 8.05 -16.79 16.07
CA ILE A 139 7.74 -16.67 14.63
C ILE A 139 6.38 -16.00 14.42
N LEU A 140 5.35 -16.39 15.19
CA LEU A 140 4.01 -15.81 15.05
C LEU A 140 3.98 -14.33 15.46
N ALA A 141 4.73 -13.94 16.49
CA ALA A 141 4.89 -12.54 16.88
C ALA A 141 5.59 -11.72 15.77
N ASP A 142 6.69 -12.24 15.22
CA ASP A 142 7.42 -11.59 14.12
C ASP A 142 6.54 -11.44 12.86
N LEU A 143 5.72 -12.44 12.54
CA LEU A 143 4.77 -12.38 11.42
C LEU A 143 3.60 -11.43 11.68
N PHE A 144 3.18 -11.27 12.93
CA PHE A 144 2.16 -10.29 13.31
C PHE A 144 2.64 -8.86 13.09
N GLU A 145 3.89 -8.57 13.48
CA GLU A 145 4.52 -7.28 13.19
C GLU A 145 4.75 -7.10 11.67
N GLY A 146 5.13 -8.17 10.97
CA GLY A 146 5.19 -8.18 9.50
C GLY A 146 3.87 -7.80 8.83
N LEU A 147 2.74 -8.29 9.35
CA LEU A 147 1.41 -7.95 8.86
C LEU A 147 1.08 -6.47 9.04
N LYS A 148 1.38 -5.90 10.22
CA LYS A 148 1.18 -4.46 10.50
C LYS A 148 2.09 -3.58 9.66
N ASN A 149 3.33 -4.00 9.44
CA ASN A 149 4.29 -3.24 8.63
C ASN A 149 3.92 -3.26 7.14
N LEU A 150 3.42 -4.40 6.64
CA LEU A 150 2.98 -4.52 5.25
C LEU A 150 1.70 -3.70 4.98
N VAL A 151 0.73 -3.74 5.90
CA VAL A 151 -0.56 -3.02 5.79
C VAL A 151 -0.77 -2.16 7.04
N PRO A 152 -0.06 -1.02 7.17
CA PRO A 152 -0.25 -0.11 8.30
C PRO A 152 -1.59 0.60 8.21
N SER A 153 -2.02 1.26 9.30
CA SER A 153 -3.29 2.01 9.34
C SER A 153 -3.46 3.07 8.24
N HIS A 154 -2.36 3.58 7.71
CA HIS A 154 -2.29 4.59 6.66
C HIS A 154 -1.89 4.02 5.28
N PHE A 155 -2.01 2.71 5.05
CA PHE A 155 -1.58 2.08 3.79
C PHE A 155 -2.20 2.70 2.53
N LEU A 156 -3.42 3.25 2.65
CA LEU A 156 -4.14 3.92 1.56
C LEU A 156 -3.53 5.24 1.12
N SER A 157 -2.83 5.94 2.01
CA SER A 157 -2.03 7.13 1.65
C SER A 157 -0.62 6.75 1.22
N LEU A 158 -0.07 5.69 1.82
CA LEU A 158 1.28 5.18 1.57
C LEU A 158 1.46 4.60 0.16
N TYR A 159 0.54 3.76 -0.30
CA TYR A 159 0.71 3.02 -1.55
C TYR A 159 -0.14 3.58 -2.70
N ALA A 160 0.41 3.50 -3.91
CA ALA A 160 -0.35 3.69 -5.14
C ALA A 160 -1.37 2.55 -5.32
N ILE A 161 -2.48 2.82 -6.02
CA ILE A 161 -3.54 1.81 -6.16
C ILE A 161 -3.06 0.53 -6.85
N GLN A 162 -2.14 0.66 -7.80
CA GLN A 162 -1.55 -0.47 -8.51
C GLN A 162 -0.77 -1.41 -7.57
N ARG A 163 -0.33 -0.92 -6.40
CA ARG A 163 0.29 -1.74 -5.35
C ARG A 163 -0.76 -2.31 -4.39
N ILE A 164 -1.81 -1.55 -4.08
CA ILE A 164 -2.90 -1.98 -3.19
C ILE A 164 -3.54 -3.29 -3.69
N GLN A 165 -3.81 -3.41 -4.99
CA GLN A 165 -4.36 -4.64 -5.60
C GLN A 165 -3.48 -5.91 -5.37
N HIS A 166 -2.19 -5.74 -5.08
CA HIS A 166 -1.27 -6.86 -4.84
C HIS A 166 -1.11 -7.21 -3.35
N LEU A 167 -1.51 -6.32 -2.43
CA LEU A 167 -1.41 -6.56 -0.99
C LEU A 167 -2.08 -7.86 -0.53
N PRO A 168 -3.25 -8.29 -1.02
CA PRO A 168 -3.87 -9.53 -0.55
C PRO A 168 -2.95 -10.73 -0.73
N ARG A 169 -2.24 -10.81 -1.86
CA ARG A 169 -1.28 -11.88 -2.16
C ARG A 169 -0.09 -11.88 -1.19
N TYR A 170 0.43 -10.71 -0.82
CA TYR A 170 1.52 -10.62 0.16
C TYR A 170 1.04 -10.97 1.58
N VAL A 171 -0.18 -10.56 1.94
CA VAL A 171 -0.82 -10.96 3.20
C VAL A 171 -1.06 -12.47 3.24
N ASP A 172 -1.48 -13.08 2.15
CA ASP A 172 -1.61 -14.54 2.03
C ASP A 172 -0.27 -15.27 2.22
N CYS A 173 0.84 -14.68 1.77
CA CYS A 173 2.17 -15.21 2.05
C CYS A 173 2.44 -15.26 3.56
N LEU A 174 2.11 -14.20 4.30
CA LEU A 174 2.21 -14.18 5.77
C LEU A 174 1.29 -15.22 6.43
N ARG A 175 0.07 -15.39 5.92
CA ARG A 175 -0.89 -16.40 6.39
C ARG A 175 -0.34 -17.82 6.23
N ILE A 176 0.24 -18.13 5.07
CA ILE A 176 0.91 -19.42 4.80
C ILE A 176 2.12 -19.62 5.71
N ARG A 177 2.93 -18.56 5.91
CA ARG A 177 4.07 -18.59 6.83
C ARG A 177 3.63 -18.86 8.26
N ALA A 178 2.54 -18.25 8.73
CA ALA A 178 2.01 -18.45 10.07
C ALA A 178 1.61 -19.92 10.29
N GLN A 179 0.84 -20.49 9.36
CA GLN A 179 0.45 -21.89 9.43
C GLN A 179 1.66 -22.83 9.44
N ARG A 180 2.57 -22.68 8.46
CA ARG A 180 3.76 -23.54 8.33
C ARG A 180 4.75 -23.35 9.48
N GLY A 181 4.88 -22.14 10.00
CA GLY A 181 5.76 -21.79 11.11
C GLY A 181 5.25 -22.32 12.45
N ALA A 182 3.94 -22.35 12.66
CA ALA A 182 3.34 -23.01 13.81
C ALA A 182 3.52 -24.54 13.77
N ASP A 183 3.38 -25.14 12.59
CA ASP A 183 3.49 -26.58 12.38
C ASP A 183 4.95 -27.07 12.43
N ASN A 184 5.87 -26.38 11.74
CA ASN A 184 7.31 -26.71 11.72
C ASN A 184 8.19 -25.44 11.86
N PRO A 185 8.41 -24.99 13.11
CA PRO A 185 9.16 -23.77 13.41
C PRO A 185 10.61 -23.79 12.88
N ALA A 186 11.28 -24.93 12.96
CA ALA A 186 12.67 -25.08 12.51
C ALA A 186 12.80 -24.85 10.99
N LYS A 187 11.89 -25.42 10.19
CA LYS A 187 11.90 -25.24 8.73
C LYS A 187 11.55 -23.81 8.32
N GLU A 188 10.67 -23.14 9.05
CA GLU A 188 10.40 -21.71 8.83
C GLU A 188 11.65 -20.89 9.12
N SER A 189 12.30 -21.12 10.26
CA SER A 189 13.52 -20.41 10.66
C SER A 189 14.65 -20.55 9.64
N GLU A 190 14.86 -21.74 9.06
CA GLU A 190 15.84 -21.93 7.98
C GLU A 190 15.52 -21.12 6.72
N LYS A 191 14.22 -20.95 6.39
CA LYS A 191 13.80 -20.07 5.29
C LYS A 191 13.95 -18.59 5.67
N ALA A 192 13.63 -18.21 6.90
CA ALA A 192 13.76 -16.84 7.41
C ALA A 192 15.21 -16.33 7.33
N LYS A 193 16.20 -17.20 7.58
CA LYS A 193 17.62 -16.87 7.38
C LYS A 193 17.93 -16.37 5.96
N LYS A 194 17.21 -16.84 4.93
CA LYS A 194 17.43 -16.43 3.54
C LYS A 194 16.96 -15.00 3.24
N ILE A 195 16.06 -14.45 4.05
CA ILE A 195 15.51 -13.10 3.86
C ILE A 195 16.02 -12.09 4.90
N SER A 196 16.46 -12.55 6.07
CA SER A 196 16.79 -11.72 7.23
C SER A 196 17.77 -10.58 6.92
N ARG A 197 18.84 -10.84 6.14
CA ARG A 197 19.80 -9.78 5.79
C ARG A 197 19.18 -8.66 4.96
N PHE A 198 18.23 -8.99 4.09
CA PHE A 198 17.56 -8.02 3.21
C PHE A 198 16.52 -7.22 3.99
N GLU A 199 15.79 -7.88 4.90
CA GLU A 199 14.87 -7.20 5.82
C GLU A 199 15.61 -6.23 6.74
N HIS A 200 16.75 -6.64 7.30
CA HIS A 200 17.57 -5.78 8.15
C HIS A 200 18.05 -4.54 7.39
N HIS A 201 18.59 -4.73 6.19
CA HIS A 201 19.07 -3.59 5.41
C HIS A 201 17.93 -2.67 4.97
N LEU A 202 16.79 -3.22 4.54
CA LEU A 202 15.61 -2.42 4.21
C LEU A 202 15.14 -1.60 5.42
N ALA A 203 15.11 -2.20 6.61
CA ALA A 203 14.77 -1.48 7.84
C ALA A 203 15.74 -0.32 8.10
N THR A 204 17.05 -0.51 7.90
CA THR A 204 18.05 0.57 8.00
C THR A 204 17.81 1.67 6.97
N GLN A 205 17.52 1.32 5.71
CA GLN A 205 17.24 2.30 4.65
C GLN A 205 15.99 3.11 4.95
N VAL A 206 14.90 2.46 5.38
CA VAL A 206 13.64 3.11 5.76
C VAL A 206 13.85 4.04 6.95
N ALA A 207 14.59 3.61 7.98
CA ALA A 207 14.90 4.45 9.14
C ALA A 207 15.79 5.67 8.79
N GLY A 208 16.57 5.59 7.72
CA GLY A 208 17.37 6.69 7.20
C GLY A 208 16.61 7.67 6.30
N LEU A 209 15.37 7.36 5.92
CA LEU A 209 14.54 8.28 5.14
C LEU A 209 14.14 9.49 6.00
N SER A 210 14.22 10.66 5.40
CA SER A 210 13.85 11.96 5.98
C SER A 210 13.26 12.86 4.91
N GLU A 211 12.70 14.01 5.30
CA GLU A 211 12.15 15.01 4.37
C GLU A 211 13.20 15.52 3.35
N ASN A 212 14.49 15.43 3.68
CA ASN A 212 15.60 15.82 2.81
C ASN A 212 16.07 14.69 1.87
N THR A 213 15.45 13.50 1.96
CA THR A 213 15.84 12.37 1.11
C THR A 213 15.46 12.63 -0.33
N SER A 214 16.39 12.33 -1.25
CA SER A 214 16.11 12.48 -2.67
C SER A 214 14.93 11.59 -3.10
N PRO A 215 14.07 12.06 -4.01
CA PRO A 215 12.94 11.27 -4.52
C PRO A 215 13.37 9.96 -5.15
N GLU A 216 14.51 9.97 -5.85
CA GLU A 216 15.10 8.79 -6.46
C GLU A 216 15.46 7.73 -5.42
N LYS A 217 16.08 8.14 -4.29
CA LYS A 217 16.40 7.22 -3.20
C LYS A 217 15.14 6.65 -2.56
N ALA A 218 14.14 7.50 -2.30
CA ALA A 218 12.86 7.06 -1.75
C ALA A 218 12.15 6.03 -2.66
N GLU A 219 12.10 6.29 -3.97
CA GLU A 219 11.54 5.37 -4.97
C GLU A 219 12.31 4.05 -5.02
N LYS A 220 13.64 4.09 -4.97
CA LYS A 220 14.46 2.88 -4.96
C LYS A 220 14.27 2.03 -3.70
N VAL A 221 14.08 2.66 -2.54
CA VAL A 221 13.78 1.94 -1.30
C VAL A 221 12.41 1.26 -1.40
N GLU A 222 11.42 1.93 -1.98
CA GLU A 222 10.10 1.34 -2.24
C GLU A 222 10.19 0.17 -3.25
N ASP A 223 10.91 0.33 -4.35
CA ASP A 223 11.13 -0.73 -5.35
C ASP A 223 11.77 -1.98 -4.73
N PHE A 224 12.77 -1.78 -3.86
CA PHE A 224 13.41 -2.87 -3.14
C PHE A 224 12.46 -3.54 -2.15
N PHE A 225 11.64 -2.78 -1.43
CA PHE A 225 10.60 -3.32 -0.55
C PHE A 225 9.70 -4.28 -1.35
N TRP A 226 9.18 -3.86 -2.50
CA TRP A 226 8.31 -4.71 -3.31
C TRP A 226 9.03 -5.93 -3.87
N LEU A 227 10.28 -5.78 -4.29
CA LEU A 227 11.07 -6.91 -4.77
C LEU A 227 11.34 -7.93 -3.65
N LEU A 228 11.54 -7.46 -2.41
CA LEU A 228 11.69 -8.31 -1.25
C LEU A 228 10.40 -9.07 -0.93
N GLU A 229 9.23 -8.43 -1.01
CA GLU A 229 7.93 -9.11 -0.83
C GLU A 229 7.70 -10.21 -1.89
N GLU A 230 8.11 -9.98 -3.14
CA GLU A 230 8.08 -11.02 -4.18
C GLU A 230 9.05 -12.16 -3.85
N TYR A 231 10.24 -11.85 -3.33
CA TYR A 231 11.19 -12.88 -2.93
C TYR A 231 10.66 -13.71 -1.75
N LYS A 232 9.97 -13.09 -0.79
CA LYS A 232 9.27 -13.81 0.29
C LYS A 232 8.27 -14.80 -0.28
N ILE A 233 7.46 -14.42 -1.27
CA ILE A 233 6.55 -15.37 -1.95
C ILE A 233 7.34 -16.55 -2.53
N SER A 234 8.45 -16.30 -3.23
CA SER A 234 9.26 -17.38 -3.83
C SER A 234 9.85 -18.36 -2.81
N VAL A 235 10.16 -17.90 -1.59
CA VAL A 235 10.76 -18.70 -0.52
C VAL A 235 9.70 -19.45 0.28
N PHE A 236 8.59 -18.79 0.59
CA PHE A 236 7.63 -19.26 1.58
C PHE A 236 6.34 -19.81 0.99
N ALA A 237 5.89 -19.31 -0.15
CA ALA A 237 4.54 -19.53 -0.68
C ALA A 237 4.55 -19.57 -2.23
N GLN A 238 5.32 -20.49 -2.81
CA GLN A 238 5.46 -20.62 -4.28
C GLN A 238 4.13 -20.84 -5.00
N GLU A 239 3.16 -21.43 -4.31
CA GLU A 239 1.79 -21.61 -4.79
C GLU A 239 1.10 -20.30 -5.18
N LEU A 240 1.47 -19.16 -4.59
CA LEU A 240 0.88 -17.86 -4.89
C LEU A 240 1.41 -17.22 -6.19
N LYS A 241 2.54 -17.74 -6.70
CA LYS A 241 3.30 -17.21 -7.84
C LYS A 241 3.78 -15.77 -7.63
N THR A 242 4.95 -15.45 -8.20
CA THR A 242 5.50 -14.09 -8.16
C THR A 242 4.99 -13.28 -9.37
N ALA A 243 4.76 -11.98 -9.19
CA ALA A 243 4.38 -11.11 -10.31
C ALA A 243 5.59 -10.78 -11.21
N VAL A 244 6.78 -10.83 -10.63
CA VAL A 244 8.05 -10.63 -11.34
C VAL A 244 9.04 -11.75 -10.99
N LYS A 245 10.00 -12.01 -11.90
CA LYS A 245 11.10 -12.96 -11.62
C LYS A 245 12.00 -12.38 -10.54
N VAL A 246 12.24 -13.12 -9.47
CA VAL A 246 13.08 -12.66 -8.35
C VAL A 246 13.97 -13.79 -7.83
N SER A 247 15.15 -13.42 -7.33
CA SER A 247 16.11 -14.33 -6.71
C SER A 247 16.96 -13.57 -5.69
N ALA A 248 17.66 -14.29 -4.81
CA ALA A 248 18.61 -13.68 -3.88
C ALA A 248 19.67 -12.83 -4.60
N LYS A 249 20.19 -13.31 -5.73
CA LYS A 249 21.18 -12.58 -6.55
C LYS A 249 20.62 -11.28 -7.13
N ARG A 250 19.34 -11.28 -7.51
CA ARG A 250 18.68 -10.05 -7.97
C ARG A 250 18.57 -9.04 -6.83
N LEU A 251 18.13 -9.47 -5.64
CA LEU A 251 18.08 -8.59 -4.46
C LEU A 251 19.46 -8.07 -4.07
N GLU A 252 20.53 -8.88 -4.13
CA GLU A 252 21.89 -8.41 -3.87
C GLU A 252 22.30 -7.26 -4.79
N LYS A 253 21.97 -7.38 -6.08
CA LYS A 253 22.26 -6.33 -7.06
C LYS A 253 21.53 -5.04 -6.72
N GLU A 254 20.22 -5.11 -6.46
CA GLU A 254 19.43 -3.91 -6.10
C GLU A 254 19.89 -3.31 -4.77
N LEU A 255 20.27 -4.15 -3.79
CA LEU A 255 20.81 -3.71 -2.50
C LEU A 255 22.11 -2.91 -2.67
N HIS A 256 22.99 -3.37 -3.55
CA HIS A 256 24.24 -2.69 -3.85
C HIS A 256 23.96 -1.31 -4.48
N THR A 257 23.06 -1.25 -5.46
CA THR A 257 22.63 0.01 -6.07
C THR A 257 22.04 0.97 -5.04
N LEU A 258 21.20 0.48 -4.13
CA LEU A 258 20.65 1.28 -3.03
C LEU A 258 21.73 1.85 -2.12
N SER A 259 22.72 1.06 -1.76
CA SER A 259 23.80 1.48 -0.87
C SER A 259 24.71 2.54 -1.49
N THR A 260 24.74 2.65 -2.83
CA THR A 260 25.51 3.66 -3.55
C THR A 260 24.77 5.00 -3.75
N LEU A 261 23.46 5.04 -3.49
CA LEU A 261 22.68 6.27 -3.57
C LEU A 261 22.79 7.02 -2.23
N ILE A 262 23.54 8.13 -2.24
CA ILE A 262 23.71 9.03 -1.10
C ILE A 262 22.38 9.72 -0.81
#